data_AF-A0A352W197-F1
#
_entry.id   AF-A0A352W197-F1
#
_cell.length_a   1.000
_cell.length_b   1.000
_cell.length_c   1.000
_cell.angle_alpha   90.00
_cell.angle_beta   90.00
_cell.angle_gamma   90.00
#
_symmetry.space_group_name_H-M   'P 1'
#
loop_
_entity.id
_entity.type
_entity.pdbx_description
1 polymer ?
#
loop_
_entity_poly.entity_id
_entity_poly.type
_entity_poly.pdbx_seq_one_letter_code
_entity_poly.pdbx_strand_id
1 'polypeptide(L)' 'MHIDNISLNEFSIFSQYHSEILSLHLKFDESSGETTYDSSALENNGILKGPIRVAGRTGEGRALGFDGVDDYIAIT' A
#
# COMPACT_ATOMS: atom_id res chain seq x y z
N MET A 1 37.01 22.71 -19.33
CA MET A 1 37.13 22.69 -17.85
C MET A 1 36.21 21.60 -17.37
N HIS A 2 36.80 20.50 -16.95
CA HIS A 2 36.13 19.28 -16.51
C HIS A 2 35.82 19.44 -15.03
N ILE A 3 34.56 19.27 -14.65
CA ILE A 3 34.14 19.20 -13.25
C ILE A 3 33.46 17.84 -13.08
N ASP A 4 34.19 16.90 -12.50
CA ASP A 4 33.66 15.65 -12.00
C ASP A 4 33.35 15.79 -10.52
N ASN A 5 32.12 15.38 -10.14
CA ASN A 5 31.69 14.83 -8.84
C ASN A 5 31.80 15.75 -7.59
N ILE A 6 31.01 15.63 -6.51
CA ILE A 6 30.65 14.41 -5.77
C ILE A 6 29.40 14.70 -4.89
N SER A 7 28.46 13.75 -4.89
CA SER A 7 27.40 13.49 -3.91
C SER A 7 26.26 14.50 -3.79
N LEU A 8 25.31 14.45 -4.74
CA LEU A 8 23.92 14.63 -4.34
C LEU A 8 23.53 13.38 -3.56
N ASN A 9 23.75 13.46 -2.24
CA ASN A 9 23.43 12.42 -1.28
C ASN A 9 22.09 11.79 -1.66
N GLU A 10 21.97 10.46 -1.61
CA GLU A 10 20.75 9.74 -2.01
C GLU A 10 19.47 10.37 -1.44
N PHE A 11 19.57 11.00 -0.26
CA PHE A 11 18.53 11.79 0.38
C PHE A 11 17.94 12.95 -0.47
N SER A 12 18.77 13.69 -1.21
CA SER A 12 18.34 14.80 -2.07
C SER A 12 17.64 14.30 -3.34
N ILE A 13 18.00 13.12 -3.83
CA ILE A 13 17.35 12.47 -4.96
C ILE A 13 16.01 11.85 -4.50
N PHE A 14 15.99 11.16 -3.36
CA PHE A 14 14.76 10.60 -2.78
C PHE A 14 13.72 11.67 -2.40
N SER A 15 14.15 12.84 -1.91
CA SER A 15 13.25 13.95 -1.60
C SER A 15 12.61 14.57 -2.85
N GLN A 16 13.29 14.56 -3.99
CA GLN A 16 12.78 15.11 -5.26
C GLN A 16 11.78 14.15 -5.95
N TYR A 17 11.92 12.83 -5.72
CA TYR A 17 11.01 11.77 -6.22
C TYR A 17 9.84 11.45 -5.27
N HIS A 18 9.86 11.94 -4.03
CA HIS A 18 8.87 11.56 -3.01
C HIS A 18 7.43 12.02 -3.30
N SER A 19 7.20 12.93 -4.25
CA SER A 19 5.85 13.33 -4.66
C SER A 19 5.18 12.38 -5.66
N GLU A 20 5.87 11.37 -6.19
CA GLU A 20 5.33 10.46 -7.22
C GLU A 20 5.31 8.98 -6.82
N ILE A 21 5.77 8.63 -5.62
CA ILE A 21 5.74 7.23 -5.15
C ILE A 21 4.34 6.91 -4.62
N LEU A 22 3.68 5.93 -5.25
CA LEU A 22 2.45 5.35 -4.74
C LEU A 22 2.73 4.76 -3.36
N SER A 23 2.16 5.36 -2.31
CA SER A 23 2.49 4.97 -0.94
C SER A 23 1.78 3.70 -0.47
N LEU A 24 0.63 3.40 -1.07
CA LEU A 24 -0.20 2.26 -0.69
C LEU A 24 -1.15 1.88 -1.84
N HIS A 25 -1.19 0.60 -2.18
CA HIS A 25 -2.10 0.04 -3.17
C HIS A 25 -2.57 -1.36 -2.74
N LEU A 26 -3.67 -1.39 -2.00
CA LEU A 26 -4.32 -2.63 -1.54
C LEU A 26 -5.45 -2.99 -2.49
N LYS A 27 -5.35 -4.16 -3.12
CA LYS A 27 -6.30 -4.62 -4.16
C LYS A 27 -7.53 -5.33 -3.61
N PHE A 28 -7.41 -5.91 -2.41
CA PHE A 28 -8.46 -6.70 -1.74
C PHE A 28 -9.03 -7.84 -2.60
N ASP A 29 -8.16 -8.50 -3.38
CA ASP A 29 -8.50 -9.62 -4.27
C ASP A 29 -7.99 -10.97 -3.77
N GLU A 30 -7.40 -11.02 -2.58
CA GLU A 30 -7.02 -12.25 -1.91
C GLU A 30 -8.27 -13.09 -1.62
N SER A 31 -8.25 -14.38 -1.98
CA SER A 31 -9.41 -15.26 -1.79
C SER A 31 -9.69 -15.62 -0.33
N SER A 32 -8.71 -15.47 0.56
CA SER A 32 -8.78 -15.81 1.98
C SER A 32 -7.64 -15.18 2.78
N GLY A 33 -7.65 -15.37 4.10
CA GLY A 33 -6.59 -14.90 5.00
C GLY A 33 -6.80 -13.48 5.50
N GLU A 34 -6.01 -13.08 6.49
CA GLU A 34 -6.09 -11.76 7.12
C GLU A 34 -5.05 -10.77 6.58
N THR A 35 -4.19 -11.17 5.65
CA THR A 35 -3.22 -10.27 5.03
C THR A 35 -3.80 -9.67 3.75
N THR A 36 -3.60 -8.36 3.58
CA THR A 36 -3.79 -7.67 2.31
C THR A 36 -2.44 -7.13 1.85
N TYR A 37 -2.06 -7.50 0.62
CA TYR A 37 -0.72 -7.21 0.13
C TYR A 37 -0.68 -5.86 -0.57
N ASP A 38 0.28 -5.03 -0.17
CA ASP A 38 0.56 -3.77 -0.83
C ASP A 38 1.27 -4.04 -2.16
N SER A 39 0.62 -3.64 -3.24
CA SER A 39 1.15 -3.76 -4.60
C SER A 39 2.00 -2.55 -5.01
N SER A 40 2.25 -1.62 -4.09
CA SER A 40 3.19 -0.53 -4.27
C SER A 40 4.65 -0.99 -4.08
N ALA A 41 5.60 -0.11 -4.40
CA ALA A 41 7.02 -0.38 -4.18
C ALA A 41 7.45 -0.29 -2.70
N LEU A 42 6.55 0.13 -1.80
CA LEU A 42 6.85 0.30 -0.37
C LEU A 42 6.54 -0.93 0.47
N GLU A 43 5.83 -1.91 -0.07
CA GLU A 43 5.48 -3.18 0.61
C GLU A 43 4.82 -2.98 1.99
N ASN A 44 4.00 -1.93 2.13
CA ASN A 44 3.25 -1.60 3.34
C ASN A 44 2.06 -2.55 3.52
N ASN A 45 2.33 -3.85 3.65
CA ASN A 45 1.30 -4.89 3.79
C ASN A 45 0.42 -4.65 5.02
N GLY A 46 -0.86 -4.94 4.87
CA GLY A 46 -1.84 -4.76 5.93
C GLY A 46 -2.33 -6.06 6.54
N ILE A 47 -2.72 -6.02 7.81
CA ILE A 47 -3.47 -7.08 8.49
C ILE A 47 -4.89 -6.60 8.76
N LEU A 48 -5.88 -7.35 8.30
CA LEU A 48 -7.30 -7.11 8.52
C LEU A 48 -7.65 -7.39 9.98
N LYS A 49 -8.40 -6.48 10.60
CA LYS A 49 -8.91 -6.59 11.97
C LYS A 49 -10.39 -6.31 11.98
N GLY A 50 -11.20 -7.35 11.74
CA GLY A 50 -12.66 -7.26 11.68
C GLY A 50 -13.28 -7.33 10.27
N PRO A 51 -12.81 -6.57 9.25
CA PRO A 51 -13.46 -6.51 7.95
C PRO A 51 -13.65 -7.88 7.30
N ILE A 52 -14.82 -8.07 6.69
CA ILE A 52 -15.14 -9.28 5.94
C ILE A 52 -15.05 -9.05 4.44
N ARG A 53 -14.76 -10.11 3.68
CA ARG A 53 -14.80 -10.06 2.22
C ARG A 53 -16.24 -10.04 1.73
N VAL A 54 -16.54 -9.13 0.80
CA VAL A 54 -17.88 -8.92 0.24
C VAL A 54 -17.82 -8.79 -1.29
N ALA A 55 -18.99 -8.82 -1.92
CA ALA A 55 -19.13 -8.42 -3.32
C ALA A 55 -18.72 -6.96 -3.53
N GLY A 56 -17.75 -6.74 -4.41
CA GLY A 56 -17.38 -5.42 -4.90
C GLY A 56 -17.99 -5.13 -6.27
N ARG A 57 -17.63 -3.97 -6.84
CA ARG A 57 -18.06 -3.58 -8.21
C ARG A 57 -17.69 -4.61 -9.28
N THR A 58 -16.61 -5.36 -9.06
CA THR A 58 -16.03 -6.30 -10.03
C THR A 58 -16.32 -7.78 -9.69
N GLY A 59 -17.14 -8.06 -8.68
CA GLY A 59 -17.56 -9.42 -8.31
C GLY A 59 -17.34 -9.77 -6.84
N GLU A 60 -17.71 -11.00 -6.49
CA GLU A 60 -17.59 -11.56 -5.13
C GLU A 60 -16.14 -11.61 -4.64
N GLY A 61 -15.92 -11.25 -3.38
CA GLY A 61 -14.62 -11.30 -2.72
C GLY A 61 -13.59 -10.31 -3.28
N ARG A 62 -14.05 -9.20 -3.89
CA ARG A 62 -13.19 -8.14 -4.48
C ARG A 62 -13.28 -6.82 -3.71
N ALA A 63 -13.83 -6.85 -2.52
CA ALA A 63 -13.95 -5.70 -1.62
C ALA A 63 -13.99 -6.18 -0.16
N LEU A 64 -13.73 -5.24 0.74
CA LEU A 64 -13.89 -5.41 2.18
C LEU A 64 -15.10 -4.60 2.65
N GLY A 65 -15.95 -5.23 3.45
CA GLY A 65 -17.04 -4.57 4.18
C GLY A 65 -16.54 -4.15 5.56
N PHE A 66 -16.73 -2.87 5.89
CA PHE A 66 -16.45 -2.30 7.21
C PHE A 66 -17.78 -1.99 7.88
N ASP A 67 -17.99 -2.52 9.09
CA ASP A 67 -19.25 -2.39 9.82
C ASP A 67 -19.43 -1.03 10.52
N GLY A 68 -18.36 -0.25 10.62
CA GLY A 68 -18.33 1.07 11.24
C GLY A 68 -18.20 1.07 12.76
N VAL A 69 -17.89 -0.07 13.38
CA VAL A 69 -17.69 -0.19 14.84
C VAL A 69 -16.22 -0.31 15.19
N ASP A 70 -15.56 -1.38 14.76
CA ASP A 70 -14.16 -1.69 15.13
C ASP A 70 -13.33 -2.28 13.99
N ASP A 71 -13.82 -2.20 12.76
CA ASP A 71 -13.14 -2.69 11.56
C ASP A 71 -12.00 -1.78 11.09
N TYR A 72 -10.77 -2.30 10.95
CA TYR A 72 -9.64 -1.57 10.37
C TYR A 72 -8.59 -2.46 9.70
N ILE A 73 -7.64 -1.82 9.01
CA ILE A 73 -6.43 -2.45 8.46
C ILE A 73 -5.22 -1.92 9.23
N ALA A 74 -4.46 -2.81 9.84
CA ALA A 74 -3.21 -2.49 10.53
C ALA A 74 -2.04 -2.57 9.55
N ILE A 75 -1.38 -1.44 9.27
CA ILE A 75 -0.14 -1.35 8.51
C ILE A 75 1.03 -1.32 9.50
N THR A 76 2.12 -2.03 9.20
CA THR A 76 3.38 -2.06 9.99
C THR A 76 4.55 -1.52 9.19
#